data_AF-A0A9W8AQS9-F1
#
_entry.id   AF-A0A9W8AQS9-F1
#
_cell.length_a   1.000
_cell.length_b   1.000
_cell.length_c   1.000
_cell.angle_alpha   90.00
_cell.angle_beta   90.00
_cell.angle_gamma   90.00
#
_symmetry.space_group_name_H-M   'P 1'
#
loop_
_entity.id
_entity.type
_entity.pdbx_description
1 polymer ?
#
loop_
_entity_poly.entity_id
_entity_poly.type
_entity_poly.pdbx_seq_one_letter_code
_entity_poly.pdbx_strand_id
1 'polypeptide(L)'
;MPSAKKKSLKKIKGKDTAHPYSLKAAQIQRALGREAKLQVSKANRQAIQNVTVERYLWFRDEMGPGKNRITRADVHALVRRYLCRHDEEIAALQSQRRKGQPPPKKLETLSMVKTKNEAEYRSGMKLPDLTHEPTRLYLSEWNGDCNAFNNFRFMTVRSDEKPPRALTAMSD
;
A
#
# COMPACT_ATOMS: atom_id res chain seq x y z
N MET A 1 -17.57 29.65 23.13
CA MET A 1 -16.39 29.07 23.82
C MET A 1 -15.15 29.23 22.95
N PRO A 2 -14.13 29.99 23.35
CA PRO A 2 -12.92 30.12 22.54
C PRO A 2 -12.17 28.79 22.55
N SER A 3 -12.02 28.18 21.37
CA SER A 3 -11.31 26.91 21.18
C SER A 3 -9.88 27.01 21.72
N ALA A 4 -9.57 26.22 22.75
CA ALA A 4 -8.24 26.16 23.34
C ALA A 4 -7.24 25.69 22.27
N LYS A 5 -6.44 26.62 21.72
CA LYS A 5 -5.43 26.33 20.70
C LYS A 5 -4.44 25.31 21.27
N LYS A 6 -4.45 24.10 20.69
CA LYS A 6 -3.53 23.00 21.05
C LYS A 6 -2.09 23.45 20.79
N LYS A 7 -1.28 23.58 21.85
CA LYS A 7 0.13 23.99 21.75
C LYS A 7 0.99 22.82 21.25
N SER A 8 1.76 23.04 20.18
CA SER A 8 2.82 22.11 19.77
C SER A 8 3.98 22.17 20.76
N LEU A 9 4.79 21.12 20.84
CA LEU A 9 5.96 21.06 21.75
C LEU A 9 6.87 22.31 21.60
N LYS A 10 7.11 22.75 20.37
CA LYS A 10 7.88 23.96 20.02
C LYS A 10 7.32 25.28 20.60
N LYS A 11 6.03 25.32 20.93
CA LYS A 11 5.34 26.53 21.44
C LYS A 11 5.24 26.54 22.98
N ILE A 12 5.72 25.48 23.65
CA ILE A 12 5.76 25.42 25.11
C ILE A 12 7.09 26.01 25.59
N LYS A 13 7.07 27.24 26.11
CA LYS A 13 8.26 27.92 26.67
C LYS A 13 8.70 27.26 27.99
N GLY A 14 10.00 27.22 28.30
CA GLY A 14 10.53 26.77 29.60
C GLY A 14 10.20 25.31 29.93
N LYS A 15 10.33 24.43 28.93
CA LYS A 15 10.08 22.99 29.04
C LYS A 15 11.09 22.28 29.96
N ASP A 16 12.33 22.76 29.98
CA ASP A 16 13.46 22.10 30.63
C ASP A 16 13.49 22.37 32.15
N THR A 17 12.77 23.39 32.62
CA THR A 17 12.67 23.77 34.04
C THR A 17 11.35 23.35 34.69
N ALA A 18 10.51 22.57 33.99
CA ALA A 18 9.20 22.18 34.48
C ALA A 18 9.30 21.01 35.48
N HIS A 19 8.73 21.17 36.67
CA HIS A 19 8.65 20.09 37.65
C HIS A 19 7.78 18.92 37.11
N PRO A 20 8.14 17.64 37.37
CA PRO A 20 7.45 16.48 36.79
C PRO A 20 5.93 16.45 37.00
N TYR A 21 5.45 16.91 38.15
CA TYR A 21 4.02 16.92 38.49
C TYR A 21 3.32 18.27 38.22
N SER A 22 3.98 19.21 37.56
CA SER A 22 3.38 20.51 37.24
C SER A 22 2.34 20.43 36.12
N LEU A 23 1.38 21.38 36.09
CA LEU A 23 0.46 21.55 34.96
C LEU A 23 1.21 21.70 33.63
N LYS A 24 2.41 22.27 33.67
CA LYS A 24 3.28 22.46 32.53
C LYS A 24 3.86 21.13 32.04
N ALA A 25 4.32 20.27 32.94
CA ALA A 25 4.72 18.91 32.59
C ALA A 25 3.56 18.13 31.98
N ALA A 26 2.34 18.25 32.51
CA ALA A 26 1.16 17.66 31.90
C ALA A 26 0.88 18.19 30.47
N GLN A 27 1.11 19.49 30.22
CA GLN A 27 1.02 20.07 28.87
C GLN A 27 2.10 19.51 27.93
N ILE A 28 3.32 19.33 28.40
CA ILE A 28 4.43 18.73 27.64
C ILE A 28 4.09 17.28 27.28
N GLN A 29 3.64 16.47 28.25
CA GLN A 29 3.26 15.07 28.02
C GLN A 29 2.14 14.94 26.98
N ARG A 30 1.12 15.83 27.02
CA ARG A 30 0.07 15.86 25.99
C ARG A 30 0.63 16.22 24.60
N ALA A 31 1.56 17.17 24.52
CA ALA A 31 2.18 17.55 23.26
C ALA A 31 3.05 16.41 22.69
N LEU A 32 3.83 15.74 23.53
CA LEU A 32 4.63 14.55 23.16
C LEU A 32 3.74 13.41 22.67
N GLY A 33 2.69 13.07 23.42
CA GLY A 33 1.74 12.02 23.02
C GLY A 33 1.04 12.33 21.70
N ARG A 34 0.74 13.61 21.42
CA ARG A 34 0.20 14.03 20.11
C ARG A 34 1.24 13.86 19.00
N GLU A 35 2.48 14.29 19.24
CA GLU A 35 3.57 14.17 18.26
C GLU A 35 3.85 12.71 17.93
N ALA A 36 3.93 11.82 18.92
CA ALA A 36 4.06 10.38 18.72
C ALA A 36 2.95 9.82 17.82
N LYS A 37 1.68 10.17 18.08
CA LYS A 37 0.54 9.76 17.24
C LYS A 37 0.64 10.28 15.80
N LEU A 38 1.07 11.54 15.62
CA LEU A 38 1.28 12.12 14.30
C LEU A 38 2.41 11.44 13.54
N GLN A 39 3.52 11.09 14.20
CA GLN A 39 4.61 10.35 13.60
C GLN A 39 4.18 8.95 13.15
N VAL A 40 3.43 8.22 13.99
CA VAL A 40 2.86 6.91 13.62
C VAL A 40 1.93 7.04 12.41
N SER A 41 1.04 8.03 12.41
CA SER A 41 0.15 8.28 11.27
C SER A 41 0.92 8.61 9.98
N LYS A 42 1.97 9.43 10.08
CA LYS A 42 2.84 9.77 8.94
C LYS A 42 3.56 8.53 8.40
N ALA A 43 4.13 7.70 9.29
CA ALA A 43 4.80 6.47 8.92
C ALA A 43 3.85 5.48 8.22
N ASN A 44 2.63 5.31 8.74
CA ASN A 44 1.61 4.46 8.12
C ASN A 44 1.22 4.95 6.72
N ARG A 45 1.02 6.26 6.56
CA ARG A 45 0.73 6.85 5.23
C ARG A 45 1.89 6.61 4.26
N GLN A 46 3.12 6.81 4.71
CA GLN A 46 4.30 6.59 3.89
C GLN A 46 4.45 5.12 3.50
N ALA A 47 4.19 4.18 4.40
CA ALA A 47 4.21 2.74 4.10
C ALA A 47 3.20 2.37 3.01
N ILE A 48 1.96 2.91 3.08
CA ILE A 48 0.94 2.69 2.05
C ILE A 48 1.38 3.28 0.70
N GLN A 49 1.95 4.49 0.73
CA GLN A 49 2.47 5.15 -0.48
C GLN A 49 3.61 4.34 -1.11
N ASN A 50 4.58 3.87 -0.32
CA ASN A 50 5.69 3.07 -0.80
C ASN A 50 5.20 1.79 -1.50
N VAL A 51 4.28 1.04 -0.89
CA VAL A 51 3.68 -0.16 -1.50
C VAL A 51 2.99 0.17 -2.84
N THR A 52 2.36 1.35 -2.93
CA THR A 52 1.68 1.79 -4.16
C THR A 52 2.70 2.18 -5.23
N VAL A 53 3.77 2.88 -4.85
CA VAL A 53 4.86 3.28 -5.74
C VAL A 53 5.58 2.06 -6.28
N GLU A 54 6.00 1.13 -5.42
CA GLU A 54 6.66 -0.12 -5.79
C GLU A 54 5.82 -0.93 -6.78
N ARG A 55 4.51 -1.01 -6.55
CA ARG A 55 3.58 -1.65 -7.49
C ARG A 55 3.64 -0.99 -8.88
N TYR A 56 3.54 0.33 -8.95
CA TYR A 56 3.51 1.04 -10.23
C TYR A 56 4.86 1.01 -10.96
N LEU A 57 5.96 1.04 -10.22
CA LEU A 57 7.30 0.82 -10.76
C LEU A 57 7.43 -0.58 -11.37
N TRP A 58 6.92 -1.60 -10.69
CA TRP A 58 6.90 -2.96 -11.25
C TRP A 58 6.13 -3.01 -12.58
N PHE A 59 4.96 -2.37 -12.68
CA PHE A 59 4.20 -2.32 -13.93
C PHE A 59 4.92 -1.55 -15.02
N ARG A 60 5.60 -0.44 -14.69
CA ARG A 60 6.44 0.32 -15.62
C ARG A 60 7.53 -0.58 -16.20
N ASP A 61 8.26 -1.28 -15.34
CA ASP A 61 9.41 -2.09 -15.73
C ASP A 61 8.99 -3.29 -16.58
N GLU A 62 7.87 -3.96 -16.24
CA GLU A 62 7.35 -5.12 -16.99
C GLU A 62 6.73 -4.74 -18.35
N MET A 63 6.26 -3.50 -18.53
CA MET A 63 5.75 -3.06 -19.84
C MET A 63 6.84 -3.01 -20.91
N GLY A 64 8.08 -2.71 -20.51
CA GLY A 64 9.20 -2.41 -21.40
C GLY A 64 9.04 -1.08 -22.16
N PRO A 65 10.13 -0.52 -22.72
CA PRO A 65 10.05 0.71 -23.51
C PRO A 65 9.29 0.46 -24.82
N GLY A 66 8.40 1.39 -25.20
CA GLY A 66 7.92 1.50 -26.59
C GLY A 66 6.71 0.66 -27.01
N LYS A 67 5.91 0.08 -26.09
CA LYS A 67 4.60 -0.49 -26.49
C LYS A 67 3.59 0.63 -26.79
N ASN A 68 3.39 0.89 -28.08
CA ASN A 68 2.49 1.96 -28.56
C ASN A 68 1.01 1.69 -28.27
N ARG A 69 0.61 0.42 -28.09
CA ARG A 69 -0.78 0.07 -27.81
C ARG A 69 -0.87 -1.04 -26.78
N ILE A 70 -1.51 -0.73 -25.67
CA ILE A 70 -1.83 -1.70 -24.62
C ILE A 70 -3.35 -1.81 -24.59
N THR A 71 -3.84 -3.03 -24.80
CA THR A 71 -5.27 -3.34 -24.67
C THR A 71 -5.60 -3.71 -23.24
N ARG A 72 -6.90 -3.72 -22.90
CA ARG A 72 -7.34 -4.18 -21.58
C ARG A 72 -6.92 -5.64 -21.31
N ALA A 73 -6.93 -6.50 -22.33
CA ALA A 73 -6.47 -7.88 -22.20
C ALA A 73 -4.99 -7.98 -21.81
N ASP A 74 -4.15 -7.09 -22.36
CA ASP A 74 -2.73 -7.00 -22.00
C ASP A 74 -2.56 -6.55 -20.54
N VAL A 75 -3.39 -5.60 -20.07
CA VAL A 75 -3.39 -5.20 -18.65
C VAL A 75 -3.74 -6.38 -17.76
N HIS A 76 -4.75 -7.19 -18.10
CA HIS A 76 -5.07 -8.40 -17.35
C HIS A 76 -3.92 -9.42 -17.37
N ALA A 77 -3.20 -9.55 -18.49
CA ALA A 77 -2.01 -10.41 -18.58
C ALA A 77 -0.89 -9.92 -17.66
N LEU A 78 -0.62 -8.61 -17.63
CA LEU A 78 0.36 -7.98 -16.72
C LEU A 78 -0.03 -8.18 -15.25
N VAL A 79 -1.31 -8.00 -14.92
CA VAL A 79 -1.79 -8.23 -13.55
C VAL A 79 -1.61 -9.69 -13.14
N ARG A 80 -1.89 -10.66 -14.03
CA ARG A 80 -1.63 -12.07 -13.72
C ARG A 80 -0.16 -12.36 -13.43
N ARG A 81 0.76 -11.78 -14.22
CA ARG A 81 2.20 -11.87 -13.95
C ARG A 81 2.55 -11.24 -12.59
N TYR A 82 1.98 -10.08 -12.27
CA TYR A 82 2.16 -9.43 -10.97
C TYR A 82 1.74 -10.33 -9.81
N LEU A 83 0.61 -11.04 -9.95
CA LEU A 83 0.09 -11.95 -8.92
C LEU A 83 0.98 -13.18 -8.72
N CYS A 84 1.55 -13.72 -9.81
CA CYS A 84 2.38 -14.92 -9.78
C CYS A 84 3.88 -14.66 -9.52
N ARG A 85 4.32 -13.41 -9.38
CA ARG A 85 5.76 -13.06 -9.29
C ARG A 85 6.53 -13.72 -8.16
N HIS A 86 5.83 -14.17 -7.10
CA HIS A 86 6.45 -14.82 -5.94
C HIS A 86 6.20 -16.33 -5.91
N ASP A 87 5.57 -16.91 -6.93
CA ASP A 87 5.13 -18.31 -6.91
C ASP A 87 6.33 -19.27 -6.87
N GLU A 88 7.37 -18.97 -7.66
CA GLU A 88 8.61 -19.74 -7.67
C GLU A 88 9.32 -19.70 -6.31
N GLU A 89 9.40 -18.51 -5.70
CA GLU A 89 10.03 -18.31 -4.40
C GLU A 89 9.23 -19.00 -3.28
N ILE A 90 7.91 -18.93 -3.33
CA ILE A 90 7.01 -19.62 -2.41
C ILE A 90 7.19 -21.14 -2.55
N ALA A 91 7.22 -21.67 -3.76
CA ALA A 91 7.40 -23.10 -4.02
C ALA A 91 8.78 -23.58 -3.53
N ALA A 92 9.84 -22.81 -3.75
CA ALA A 92 11.17 -23.11 -3.24
C ALA A 92 11.19 -23.18 -1.70
N LEU A 93 10.61 -22.19 -1.01
CA LEU A 93 10.53 -22.17 0.45
C LEU A 93 9.65 -23.29 1.01
N GLN A 94 8.60 -23.68 0.30
CA GLN A 94 7.76 -24.82 0.66
C GLN A 94 8.50 -26.15 0.50
N SER A 95 9.30 -26.31 -0.54
CA SER A 95 10.07 -27.54 -0.79
C SER A 95 11.19 -27.77 0.23
N GLN A 96 11.81 -26.69 0.73
CA GLN A 96 12.84 -26.75 1.77
C GLN A 96 12.29 -27.09 3.15
N ARG A 97 10.97 -26.96 3.34
CA ARG A 97 10.30 -27.18 4.61
C ARG A 97 10.14 -28.68 4.88
N ARG A 98 10.57 -29.13 6.06
CA ARG A 98 10.30 -30.49 6.52
C ARG A 98 8.88 -30.62 7.05
N LYS A 99 8.28 -31.81 6.90
CA LYS A 99 6.94 -32.11 7.44
C LYS A 99 6.92 -31.85 8.96
N GLY A 100 5.99 -31.01 9.41
CA GLY A 100 5.85 -30.64 10.83
C GLY A 100 6.64 -29.40 11.27
N GLN A 101 7.56 -28.87 10.45
CA GLN A 101 8.23 -27.60 10.76
C GLN A 101 7.27 -26.42 10.56
N PRO A 102 7.24 -25.40 11.44
CA PRO A 102 6.52 -24.16 11.19
C PRO A 102 7.01 -23.46 9.91
N PRO A 103 6.13 -22.77 9.16
CA PRO A 103 6.54 -22.02 7.98
C PRO A 103 7.49 -20.87 8.36
N PRO A 104 8.55 -20.61 7.57
CA PRO A 104 9.41 -19.46 7.82
C PRO A 104 8.62 -18.17 7.63
N LYS A 105 8.94 -17.13 8.43
CA LYS A 105 8.28 -15.81 8.38
C LYS A 105 8.21 -15.22 6.97
N LYS A 106 9.23 -15.47 6.15
CA LYS A 106 9.28 -15.03 4.74
C LYS A 106 8.18 -15.69 3.91
N LEU A 107 7.98 -17.00 4.05
CA LEU A 107 6.91 -17.74 3.35
C LEU A 107 5.53 -17.22 3.76
N GLU A 108 5.30 -17.01 5.05
CA GLU A 108 4.03 -16.44 5.55
C GLU A 108 3.77 -15.06 4.96
N THR A 109 4.80 -14.19 4.94
CA THR A 109 4.67 -12.83 4.41
C THR A 109 4.36 -12.84 2.91
N LEU A 110 5.08 -13.64 2.12
CA LEU A 110 4.84 -13.76 0.67
C LEU A 110 3.47 -14.36 0.36
N SER A 111 3.06 -15.39 1.09
CA SER A 111 1.73 -15.98 0.96
C SER A 111 0.63 -14.97 1.29
N MET A 112 0.79 -14.20 2.36
CA MET A 112 -0.17 -13.16 2.74
C MET A 112 -0.26 -12.06 1.67
N VAL A 113 0.88 -11.62 1.13
CA VAL A 113 0.93 -10.63 0.04
C VAL A 113 0.23 -11.16 -1.20
N LYS A 114 0.46 -12.43 -1.58
CA LYS A 114 -0.22 -13.07 -2.71
C LYS A 114 -1.74 -13.09 -2.52
N THR A 115 -2.22 -13.63 -1.40
CA THR A 115 -3.65 -13.70 -1.10
C THR A 115 -4.31 -12.32 -1.09
N LYS A 116 -3.63 -11.32 -0.52
CA LYS A 116 -4.12 -9.93 -0.51
C LYS A 116 -4.22 -9.35 -1.92
N ASN A 117 -3.19 -9.52 -2.75
CA ASN A 117 -3.21 -9.01 -4.13
C ASN A 117 -4.29 -9.69 -4.97
N GLU A 118 -4.50 -10.99 -4.81
CA GLU A 118 -5.58 -11.71 -5.52
C GLU A 118 -6.96 -11.24 -5.07
N ALA A 119 -7.19 -11.03 -3.76
CA ALA A 119 -8.43 -10.47 -3.25
C ALA A 119 -8.69 -9.05 -3.77
N GLU A 120 -7.64 -8.23 -3.87
CA GLU A 120 -7.71 -6.90 -4.47
C GLU A 120 -8.05 -6.98 -5.96
N TYR A 121 -7.48 -7.93 -6.71
CA TYR A 121 -7.81 -8.12 -8.12
C TYR A 121 -9.27 -8.58 -8.33
N ARG A 122 -9.78 -9.45 -7.46
CA ARG A 122 -11.21 -9.87 -7.48
C ARG A 122 -12.16 -8.71 -7.20
N SER A 123 -11.84 -7.84 -6.23
CA SER A 123 -12.68 -6.70 -5.85
C SER A 123 -12.53 -5.47 -6.74
N GLY A 124 -11.35 -5.26 -7.31
CA GLY A 124 -11.01 -4.14 -8.18
C GLY A 124 -9.70 -3.50 -7.78
N MET A 125 -8.63 -3.86 -8.47
CA MET A 125 -7.30 -3.30 -8.27
C MET A 125 -7.17 -1.96 -8.99
N LYS A 126 -6.77 -0.92 -8.27
CA LYS A 126 -6.57 0.43 -8.83
C LYS A 126 -5.16 0.58 -9.40
N LEU A 127 -5.06 0.82 -10.69
CA LEU A 127 -3.80 0.96 -11.43
C LEU A 127 -3.83 2.24 -12.29
N PRO A 128 -2.67 2.80 -12.66
CA PRO A 128 -2.59 3.79 -13.73
C PRO A 128 -3.18 3.18 -15.01
N ASP A 129 -3.93 3.98 -15.75
CA ASP A 129 -4.55 3.56 -17.00
C ASP A 129 -3.47 3.38 -18.07
N LEU A 130 -3.02 2.14 -18.25
CA LEU A 130 -1.98 1.77 -19.22
C LEU A 130 -2.49 1.83 -20.68
N THR A 131 -3.81 1.85 -20.88
CA THR A 131 -4.41 1.97 -22.21
C THR A 131 -4.37 3.41 -22.70
N HIS A 132 -4.38 4.37 -21.77
CA HIS A 132 -4.25 5.79 -22.07
C HIS A 132 -2.80 6.18 -22.34
N GLU A 133 -2.52 6.62 -23.56
CA GLU A 133 -1.17 6.92 -24.04
C GLU A 133 -0.45 8.00 -23.20
N PRO A 134 -1.05 9.17 -22.88
CA PRO A 134 -0.38 10.16 -22.03
C PRO A 134 0.01 9.62 -20.65
N THR A 135 -0.84 8.79 -20.04
CA THR A 135 -0.55 8.18 -18.73
C THR A 135 0.63 7.22 -18.85
N ARG A 136 0.71 6.45 -19.94
CA ARG A 136 1.78 5.50 -20.20
C ARG A 136 3.12 6.19 -20.46
N LEU A 137 3.13 7.26 -21.26
CA LEU A 137 4.33 8.08 -21.49
C LEU A 137 4.85 8.66 -20.18
N TYR A 138 3.95 9.27 -19.40
CA TYR A 138 4.31 9.82 -18.10
C TYR A 138 4.83 8.74 -17.14
N LEU A 139 4.19 7.56 -17.12
CA LEU A 139 4.63 6.44 -16.29
C LEU A 139 6.02 5.92 -16.70
N SER A 140 6.37 5.96 -17.99
CA SER A 140 7.69 5.55 -18.49
C SER A 140 8.82 6.43 -17.97
N GLU A 141 8.58 7.74 -17.83
CA GLU A 141 9.57 8.72 -17.33
C GLU A 141 9.51 8.91 -15.81
N TRP A 142 8.49 8.35 -15.17
CA TRP A 142 8.25 8.56 -13.75
C TRP A 142 9.24 7.81 -12.86
N ASN A 143 9.88 8.54 -11.94
CA ASN A 143 10.94 8.06 -11.05
C ASN A 143 10.46 7.60 -9.66
N GLY A 144 9.15 7.42 -9.46
CA GLY A 144 8.62 6.96 -8.17
C GLY A 144 8.15 8.06 -7.21
N ASP A 145 8.07 9.32 -7.63
CA ASP A 145 7.53 10.41 -6.80
C ASP A 145 6.02 10.25 -6.57
N CYS A 146 5.61 10.09 -5.31
CA CYS A 146 4.20 9.90 -4.94
C CYS A 146 3.33 11.15 -5.14
N ASN A 147 3.92 12.35 -5.22
CA ASN A 147 3.17 13.58 -5.49
C ASN A 147 2.68 13.66 -6.94
N ALA A 148 3.37 12.97 -7.85
CA ALA A 148 3.02 12.89 -9.26
C ALA A 148 1.78 12.03 -9.55
N PHE A 149 1.21 11.36 -8.53
CA PHE A 149 0.01 10.52 -8.71
C PHE A 149 -1.19 11.28 -9.28
N ASN A 150 -1.29 12.58 -9.05
CA ASN A 150 -2.37 13.40 -9.59
C ASN A 150 -2.34 13.53 -11.12
N ASN A 151 -1.19 13.30 -11.75
CA ASN A 151 -1.02 13.38 -13.20
C ASN A 151 -1.45 12.07 -13.90
N PHE A 152 -1.62 10.98 -13.15
CA PHE A 152 -2.08 9.72 -13.70
C PHE A 152 -3.60 9.68 -13.81
N ARG A 153 -4.10 9.28 -14.99
CA ARG A 153 -5.44 8.70 -15.07
C ARG A 153 -5.40 7.30 -14.46
N PHE A 154 -6.35 6.98 -13.59
CA PHE A 154 -6.46 5.65 -12.99
C PHE A 154 -7.61 4.85 -13.59
N MET A 155 -7.44 3.53 -13.59
CA MET A 155 -8.43 2.54 -13.97
C MET A 155 -8.55 1.48 -12.86
N THR A 156 -9.75 0.94 -12.68
CA THR A 156 -9.97 -0.22 -11.81
C THR A 156 -10.06 -1.47 -12.66
N VAL A 157 -9.17 -2.43 -12.40
CA VAL A 157 -9.11 -3.72 -13.09
C VAL A 157 -9.68 -4.80 -12.18
N ARG A 158 -10.66 -5.55 -12.66
CA ARG A 158 -11.34 -6.64 -11.94
C ARG A 158 -11.18 -7.95 -12.70
N SER A 159 -11.04 -9.08 -12.01
CA SER A 159 -11.18 -10.37 -12.67
C SER A 159 -12.57 -10.51 -13.31
N ASP A 160 -12.64 -11.01 -14.54
CA ASP A 160 -13.92 -11.34 -15.19
C ASP A 160 -14.61 -12.55 -14.53
N GLU A 161 -13.89 -13.30 -13.69
CA GLU A 161 -14.45 -14.35 -12.85
C GLU A 161 -15.47 -13.74 -11.89
N LYS A 162 -16.74 -14.07 -12.13
CA LYS A 162 -17.87 -13.70 -11.27
C LYS A 162 -17.55 -14.15 -9.83
N PRO A 163 -17.63 -13.26 -8.82
CA PRO A 163 -17.38 -13.66 -7.45
C PRO A 163 -18.34 -14.80 -7.07
N PRO A 164 -17.91 -15.80 -6.27
CA PRO A 164 -18.82 -16.81 -5.78
C PRO A 164 -19.97 -16.08 -5.07
N ARG A 165 -21.18 -16.23 -5.62
CA ARG A 165 -22.41 -15.68 -5.05
C ARG A 165 -22.45 -16.22 -3.62
N ALA A 166 -22.25 -15.36 -2.63
CA ALA A 166 -22.34 -15.75 -1.24
C ALA A 166 -23.67 -16.49 -1.07
N LEU A 167 -23.58 -17.76 -0.67
CA LEU A 167 -24.74 -18.58 -0.38
C LEU A 167 -25.51 -17.86 0.74
N THR A 168 -26.58 -17.17 0.38
CA THR A 168 -27.68 -16.85 1.27
C THR A 168 -28.35 -18.18 1.59
N ALA A 169 -27.72 -18.98 2.44
CA ALA A 169 -28.29 -20.20 2.96
C ALA A 169 -29.13 -19.83 4.19
N MET A 170 -30.42 -19.68 3.90
CA MET A 170 -31.54 -20.19 4.70
C MET A 170 -31.66 -19.66 6.13
N SER A 171 -32.43 -18.57 6.24
CA SER A 171 -33.46 -18.51 7.28
C SER A 171 -34.53 -19.54 6.94
N ASP A 172 -34.71 -20.52 7.83
CA ASP A 172 -35.99 -21.13 8.23
C ASP A 172 -35.76 -21.89 9.55
#